data_AF-A0A7K2MDN6-F1
#
_entry.id   AF-A0A7K2MDN6-F1
#
_cell.length_a   1.000
_cell.length_b   1.000
_cell.length_c   1.000
_cell.angle_alpha   90.00
_cell.angle_beta   90.00
_cell.angle_gamma   90.00
#
_symmetry.space_group_name_H-M   'P 1'
#
loop_
_entity.id
_entity.type
_entity.pdbx_description
1 polymer ?
#
loop_
_entity_poly.entity_id
_entity_poly.type
_entity_poly.pdbx_seq_one_letter_code
_entity_poly.pdbx_strand_id
1 'polypeptide(L)'
;GNNNAYCQDNEVSWIDWRLTGEQRRLADFTRHVIGLRTAHPVLRRRRFFQGETPTRADQPLPDLVWLLPDGHEMAEEDWQRSDAHSLMVFLNGDAIAEPDPHGRPVVDDSFLLLLNGYWEPVDFRLPGPAYGDRWSALIDTAEPQGPPDEAEHKPGGELRVEARSLVLLSRPPRTKRPG
;
A
#
# COMPACT_ATOMS: atom_id res chain seq x y z
N GLY A 1 -27.41 10.39 -6.93
CA GLY A 1 -26.86 9.35 -6.03
C GLY A 1 -27.92 8.34 -5.63
N ASN A 2 -28.63 7.75 -6.59
CA ASN A 2 -29.50 6.60 -6.31
C ASN A 2 -28.60 5.38 -6.05
N ASN A 3 -28.69 4.77 -4.87
CA ASN A 3 -27.91 3.59 -4.50
C ASN A 3 -28.63 2.26 -4.82
N ASN A 4 -29.79 2.30 -5.47
CA ASN A 4 -30.62 1.14 -5.78
C ASN A 4 -31.34 1.26 -7.15
N ALA A 5 -30.59 1.49 -8.24
CA ALA A 5 -31.13 1.70 -9.59
C ALA A 5 -31.55 0.40 -10.33
N TYR A 6 -31.94 -0.66 -9.62
CA TYR A 6 -32.13 -2.01 -10.18
C TYR A 6 -33.23 -2.13 -11.25
N CYS A 7 -34.26 -1.29 -11.20
CA CYS A 7 -35.38 -1.29 -12.14
C CYS A 7 -35.31 -0.12 -13.15
N GLN A 8 -34.17 0.58 -13.22
CA GLN A 8 -33.97 1.71 -14.13
C GLN A 8 -33.23 1.24 -15.38
N ASP A 9 -33.91 1.18 -16.52
CA ASP A 9 -33.29 0.98 -17.83
C ASP A 9 -33.35 2.29 -18.62
N ASN A 10 -32.48 3.23 -18.26
CA ASN A 10 -32.39 4.57 -18.83
C ASN A 10 -31.01 5.18 -18.53
N GLU A 11 -30.81 6.44 -18.88
CA GLU A 11 -29.56 7.18 -18.75
C GLU A 11 -29.02 7.27 -17.30
N VAL A 12 -29.85 6.99 -16.28
CA VAL A 12 -29.40 6.90 -14.89
C VAL A 12 -28.52 5.66 -14.65
N SER A 13 -28.73 4.57 -15.40
CA SER A 13 -28.02 3.29 -15.24
C SER A 13 -27.10 2.95 -16.41
N TRP A 14 -27.33 3.53 -17.59
CA TRP A 14 -26.45 3.32 -18.75
C TRP A 14 -25.05 3.90 -18.51
N ILE A 15 -24.02 3.23 -19.05
CA ILE A 15 -22.64 3.74 -18.97
C ILE A 15 -22.49 4.89 -19.97
N ASP A 16 -22.25 6.10 -19.45
CA ASP A 16 -21.88 7.25 -20.29
C ASP A 16 -20.38 7.25 -20.58
N TRP A 17 -20.02 7.00 -21.84
CA TRP A 17 -18.64 6.98 -22.31
C TRP A 17 -18.08 8.37 -22.65
N ARG A 18 -18.90 9.43 -22.58
CA ARG A 18 -18.46 10.80 -22.83
C ARG A 18 -17.79 11.38 -21.59
N LEU A 19 -16.58 10.90 -21.32
CA LEU A 19 -15.86 11.27 -20.11
C LEU A 19 -15.45 12.74 -20.11
N THR A 20 -15.53 13.39 -18.95
CA THR A 20 -14.86 14.67 -18.68
C THR A 20 -13.35 14.46 -18.52
N GLY A 21 -12.57 15.56 -18.45
CA GLY A 21 -11.14 15.46 -18.15
C GLY A 21 -10.86 14.83 -16.78
N GLU A 22 -11.68 15.11 -15.78
CA GLU A 22 -11.59 14.52 -14.44
C GLU A 22 -11.89 13.02 -14.44
N GLN A 23 -12.96 12.60 -15.13
CA GLN A 23 -13.31 11.19 -15.25
C GLN A 23 -12.23 10.38 -15.99
N ARG A 24 -11.60 10.98 -17.01
CA ARG A 24 -10.43 10.37 -17.67
C ARG A 24 -9.27 10.17 -16.68
N ARG A 25 -8.91 11.20 -15.90
CA ARG A 25 -7.86 11.09 -14.87
C ARG A 25 -8.16 10.00 -13.85
N LEU A 26 -9.40 9.89 -13.39
CA LEU A 26 -9.81 8.82 -12.47
C LEU A 26 -9.68 7.44 -13.12
N ALA A 27 -10.06 7.31 -14.39
CA ALA A 27 -9.90 6.06 -15.14
C ALA A 27 -8.43 5.69 -15.31
N ASP A 28 -7.55 6.65 -15.63
CA ASP A 28 -6.11 6.44 -15.78
C ASP A 28 -5.45 6.05 -14.45
N PHE A 29 -5.80 6.75 -13.35
CA PHE A 29 -5.38 6.38 -12.00
C PHE A 29 -5.84 4.96 -11.63
N THR A 30 -7.10 4.63 -11.90
CA THR A 30 -7.65 3.28 -11.66
C THR A 30 -6.87 2.22 -12.45
N ARG A 31 -6.55 2.48 -13.72
CA ARG A 31 -5.72 1.59 -14.55
C ARG A 31 -4.32 1.41 -13.97
N HIS A 32 -3.70 2.49 -13.48
CA HIS A 32 -2.39 2.45 -12.84
C HIS A 32 -2.40 1.56 -11.59
N VAL A 33 -3.36 1.75 -10.68
CA VAL A 33 -3.50 0.93 -9.45
C VAL A 33 -3.76 -0.54 -9.77
N ILE A 34 -4.60 -0.85 -10.78
CA ILE A 34 -4.80 -2.23 -11.25
C ILE A 34 -3.50 -2.83 -11.79
N GLY A 35 -2.72 -2.03 -12.53
CA GLY A 35 -1.40 -2.41 -13.03
C GLY A 35 -0.45 -2.81 -11.90
N LEU A 36 -0.31 -1.94 -10.90
CA LEU A 36 0.52 -2.21 -9.70
C LEU A 36 0.09 -3.50 -9.00
N ARG A 37 -1.20 -3.66 -8.70
CA ARG A 37 -1.74 -4.87 -8.06
C ARG A 37 -1.47 -6.14 -8.88
N THR A 38 -1.49 -6.04 -10.20
CA THR A 38 -1.24 -7.18 -11.09
C THR A 38 0.24 -7.52 -11.21
N ALA A 39 1.11 -6.50 -11.14
CA ALA A 39 2.56 -6.66 -11.24
C ALA A 39 3.18 -7.27 -9.96
N HIS A 40 2.59 -7.02 -8.79
CA HIS A 40 3.18 -7.34 -7.50
C HIS A 40 2.42 -8.45 -6.76
N PRO A 41 2.91 -9.72 -6.76
CA PRO A 41 2.33 -10.82 -6.00
C PRO A 41 2.01 -10.51 -4.53
N VAL A 42 2.81 -9.68 -3.85
CA VAL A 42 2.55 -9.32 -2.44
C VAL A 42 1.20 -8.59 -2.26
N LEU A 43 0.72 -7.89 -3.29
CA LEU A 43 -0.58 -7.20 -3.30
C LEU A 43 -1.76 -8.08 -3.73
N ARG A 44 -1.52 -9.36 -4.09
CA ARG A 44 -2.54 -10.29 -4.62
C ARG A 44 -2.36 -11.74 -4.17
N ARG A 45 -1.90 -11.94 -2.93
CA ARG A 45 -1.65 -13.26 -2.34
C ARG A 45 -2.88 -14.17 -2.36
N ARG A 46 -2.66 -15.48 -2.43
CA ARG A 46 -3.74 -16.49 -2.42
C ARG A 46 -4.13 -16.92 -1.01
N ARG A 47 -3.29 -16.65 -0.01
CA ARG A 47 -3.51 -16.88 1.41
C ARG A 47 -3.40 -15.58 2.19
N PHE A 48 -4.02 -15.57 3.37
CA PHE A 48 -3.90 -14.46 4.31
C PHE A 48 -2.45 -14.26 4.76
N PHE A 49 -2.10 -13.01 5.06
CA PHE A 49 -0.90 -12.68 5.82
C PHE A 49 -1.01 -13.27 7.22
N GLN A 50 0.13 -13.71 7.78
CA GLN A 50 0.14 -14.31 9.10
C GLN A 50 0.68 -13.36 10.17
N GLY A 51 1.54 -12.40 9.83
CA GLY A 51 2.19 -11.52 10.80
C GLY A 51 3.27 -12.21 11.67
N GLU A 52 3.31 -13.55 11.66
CA GLU A 52 4.23 -14.38 12.45
C GLU A 52 5.02 -15.35 11.55
N THR A 53 5.52 -14.87 10.41
CA THR A 53 6.30 -15.71 9.48
C THR A 53 7.70 -15.97 10.04
N PRO A 54 8.29 -17.18 9.88
CA PRO A 54 9.64 -17.45 10.36
C PRO A 54 10.65 -16.44 9.82
N THR A 55 11.32 -15.73 10.73
CA THR A 55 12.36 -14.76 10.40
C THR A 55 13.73 -15.43 10.35
N ARG A 56 14.65 -14.85 9.57
CA ARG A 56 16.04 -15.28 9.45
C ARG A 56 16.96 -14.08 9.68
N ALA A 57 18.25 -14.32 9.92
CA ALA A 57 19.21 -13.23 10.13
C ALA A 57 19.28 -12.25 8.94
N ASP A 58 19.08 -12.74 7.71
CA ASP A 58 18.99 -11.98 6.47
C ASP A 58 17.58 -11.46 6.15
N GLN A 59 16.57 -11.91 6.89
CA GLN A 59 15.15 -11.53 6.76
C GLN A 59 14.49 -11.44 8.15
N PRO A 60 14.74 -10.35 8.90
CA PRO A 60 14.31 -10.26 10.29
C PRO A 60 12.83 -9.90 10.48
N LEU A 61 12.08 -9.63 9.40
CA LEU A 61 10.69 -9.15 9.46
C LEU A 61 9.71 -10.21 8.93
N PRO A 62 8.51 -10.31 9.51
CA PRO A 62 7.46 -11.21 9.04
C PRO A 62 6.86 -10.72 7.71
N ASP A 63 5.85 -11.44 7.20
CA ASP A 63 5.20 -11.11 5.94
C ASP A 63 4.35 -9.83 5.95
N LEU A 64 3.89 -9.42 7.14
CA LEU A 64 3.13 -8.20 7.36
C LEU A 64 3.42 -7.63 8.75
N VAL A 65 3.55 -6.30 8.83
CA VAL A 65 3.67 -5.58 10.11
C VAL A 65 2.75 -4.37 10.09
N TRP A 66 1.98 -4.18 11.17
CA TRP A 66 1.18 -2.99 11.39
C TRP A 66 1.95 -2.00 12.26
N LEU A 67 1.99 -0.74 11.86
CA LEU A 67 2.78 0.29 12.54
C LEU A 67 1.89 1.49 12.87
N LEU A 68 2.15 2.11 14.01
CA LEU A 68 1.63 3.43 14.37
C LEU A 68 2.24 4.52 13.47
N PRO A 69 1.62 5.71 13.37
CA PRO A 69 2.18 6.82 12.61
C PRO A 69 3.59 7.24 13.02
N ASP A 70 4.01 6.97 14.25
CA ASP A 70 5.35 7.27 14.77
C ASP A 70 6.42 6.21 14.40
N GLY A 71 6.03 5.14 13.72
CA GLY A 71 6.92 4.09 13.22
C GLY A 71 7.11 2.90 14.17
N HIS A 72 6.47 2.88 15.35
CA HIS A 72 6.47 1.70 16.22
C HIS A 72 5.46 0.66 15.75
N GLU A 73 5.73 -0.62 16.03
CA GLU A 73 4.78 -1.71 15.79
C GLU A 73 3.57 -1.57 16.72
N MET A 74 2.37 -1.79 16.17
CA MET A 74 1.13 -1.72 16.93
C MET A 74 1.06 -2.85 17.95
N ALA A 75 0.81 -2.50 19.21
CA ALA A 75 0.50 -3.45 20.26
C ALA A 75 -1.00 -3.80 20.28
N GLU A 76 -1.40 -4.82 21.04
CA GLU A 76 -2.81 -5.24 21.17
C GLU A 76 -3.70 -4.07 21.64
N GLU A 77 -3.19 -3.23 22.54
CA GLU A 77 -3.92 -2.09 23.08
C GLU A 77 -4.20 -1.01 22.03
N ASP A 78 -3.31 -0.84 21.04
CA ASP A 78 -3.48 0.14 19.97
C ASP A 78 -4.67 -0.21 19.06
N TRP A 79 -4.98 -1.49 18.90
CA TRP A 79 -6.15 -1.95 18.14
C TRP A 79 -7.48 -1.59 18.77
N GLN A 80 -7.50 -1.40 20.10
CA GLN A 80 -8.72 -1.11 20.85
C GLN A 80 -9.00 0.40 20.94
N ARG A 81 -8.15 1.23 20.32
CA ARG A 81 -8.28 2.69 20.30
C ARG A 81 -9.31 3.15 19.28
N SER A 82 -10.38 3.78 19.77
CA SER A 82 -11.43 4.34 18.91
C SER A 82 -11.03 5.57 18.10
N ASP A 83 -9.92 6.22 18.47
CA ASP A 83 -9.35 7.42 17.83
C ASP A 83 -8.24 7.10 16.81
N ALA A 84 -7.91 5.82 16.62
CA ALA A 84 -6.91 5.38 15.65
C ALA A 84 -7.44 5.50 14.21
N HIS A 85 -7.30 6.69 13.63
CA HIS A 85 -7.70 6.99 12.25
C HIS A 85 -6.58 6.82 11.23
N SER A 86 -5.35 6.63 11.70
CA SER A 86 -4.15 6.66 10.85
C SER A 86 -3.16 5.59 11.30
N LEU A 87 -2.58 4.87 10.35
CA LEU A 87 -1.65 3.76 10.59
C LEU A 87 -0.76 3.53 9.36
N MET A 88 0.28 2.73 9.52
CA MET A 88 1.03 2.19 8.39
C MET A 88 0.94 0.66 8.32
N VAL A 89 1.03 0.13 7.11
CA VAL A 89 1.10 -1.31 6.85
C VAL A 89 2.36 -1.60 6.04
N PHE A 90 3.27 -2.37 6.62
CA PHE A 90 4.42 -2.89 5.91
C PHE A 90 4.08 -4.28 5.35
N LEU A 91 4.30 -4.45 4.05
CA LEU A 91 4.12 -5.71 3.33
C LEU A 91 5.48 -6.19 2.83
N ASN A 92 5.90 -7.37 3.29
CA ASN A 92 7.25 -7.85 3.05
C ASN A 92 7.31 -8.76 1.80
N GLY A 93 7.78 -8.21 0.69
CA GLY A 93 7.95 -8.93 -0.58
C GLY A 93 9.04 -9.99 -0.54
N ASP A 94 9.94 -9.93 0.45
CA ASP A 94 10.92 -10.99 0.68
C ASP A 94 10.27 -12.22 1.35
N ALA A 95 9.17 -12.06 2.11
CA ALA A 95 8.60 -13.08 2.99
C ALA A 95 7.28 -13.68 2.46
N ILE A 96 7.18 -13.84 1.14
CA ILE A 96 6.01 -14.47 0.51
C ILE A 96 6.09 -15.98 0.73
N ALA A 97 5.25 -16.48 1.64
CA ALA A 97 5.22 -17.91 1.99
C ALA A 97 4.75 -18.83 0.85
N GLU A 98 4.06 -18.27 -0.15
CA GLU A 98 3.49 -19.03 -1.25
C GLU A 98 4.51 -19.24 -2.37
N PRO A 99 4.77 -20.49 -2.79
CA PRO A 99 5.55 -20.74 -3.99
C PRO A 99 4.71 -20.49 -5.25
N ASP A 100 5.40 -20.35 -6.38
CA ASP A 100 4.79 -20.31 -7.70
C ASP A 100 4.17 -21.68 -8.08
N PRO A 101 3.44 -21.80 -9.21
CA PRO A 101 2.89 -23.08 -9.67
C PRO A 101 3.91 -24.20 -9.89
N HIS A 102 5.20 -23.89 -9.93
CA HIS A 102 6.32 -24.83 -10.08
C HIS A 102 7.03 -25.13 -8.74
N GLY A 103 6.53 -24.63 -7.61
CA GLY A 103 7.12 -24.84 -6.29
C GLY A 103 8.30 -23.92 -5.97
N ARG A 104 8.56 -22.89 -6.79
CA ARG A 104 9.70 -21.98 -6.60
C ARG A 104 9.33 -20.85 -5.63
N PRO A 105 10.28 -20.37 -4.80
CA PRO A 105 10.05 -19.20 -3.95
C PRO A 105 9.65 -17.99 -4.80
N VAL A 106 8.66 -17.23 -4.32
CA VAL A 106 8.26 -15.95 -4.93
C VAL A 106 8.91 -14.83 -4.12
N VAL A 107 9.54 -13.89 -4.82
CA VAL A 107 10.15 -12.69 -4.24
C VAL A 107 9.61 -11.49 -5.01
N ASP A 108 9.22 -10.46 -4.27
CA ASP A 108 8.66 -9.22 -4.81
C ASP A 108 9.26 -8.01 -4.11
N ASP A 109 8.95 -6.82 -4.61
CA ASP A 109 9.22 -5.57 -3.90
C ASP A 109 8.44 -5.54 -2.57
N SER A 110 9.00 -4.85 -1.57
CA SER A 110 8.30 -4.61 -0.30
C SER A 110 7.63 -3.25 -0.32
N PHE A 111 6.48 -3.15 0.34
CA PHE A 111 5.66 -1.95 0.33
C PHE A 111 5.41 -1.42 1.73
N LEU A 112 5.27 -0.11 1.83
CA LEU A 112 4.81 0.57 3.03
C LEU A 112 3.62 1.45 2.65
N LEU A 113 2.45 1.11 3.17
CA LEU A 113 1.23 1.88 3.00
C LEU A 113 1.09 2.82 4.19
N LEU A 114 0.96 4.12 3.94
CA LEU A 114 0.61 5.10 4.95
C LEU A 114 -0.85 5.49 4.71
N LEU A 115 -1.71 5.25 5.69
CA LEU A 115 -3.15 5.48 5.59
C LEU A 115 -3.53 6.59 6.56
N ASN A 116 -4.01 7.73 6.05
CA ASN A 116 -4.56 8.80 6.86
C ASN A 116 -6.08 8.89 6.66
N GLY A 117 -6.83 8.21 7.51
CA GLY A 117 -8.29 8.33 7.57
C GLY A 117 -8.78 9.57 8.32
N TYR A 118 -7.88 10.33 8.94
CA TYR A 118 -8.19 11.54 9.70
C TYR A 118 -8.53 12.72 8.79
N TRP A 119 -9.20 13.72 9.36
CA TRP A 119 -9.65 14.91 8.64
C TRP A 119 -8.61 16.05 8.62
N GLU A 120 -7.50 15.90 9.35
CA GLU A 120 -6.31 16.75 9.23
C GLU A 120 -5.14 15.92 8.67
N PRO A 121 -4.13 16.57 8.08
CA PRO A 121 -2.91 15.89 7.70
C PRO A 121 -2.17 15.36 8.94
N VAL A 122 -1.49 14.23 8.77
CA VAL A 122 -0.71 13.57 9.82
C VAL A 122 0.73 13.42 9.35
N ASP A 123 1.68 13.75 10.21
CA ASP A 123 3.10 13.54 9.95
C ASP A 123 3.45 12.12 10.41
N PHE A 124 3.86 11.29 9.45
CA PHE A 124 4.30 9.92 9.70
C PHE A 124 5.82 9.88 9.82
N ARG A 125 6.33 9.13 10.78
CA ARG A 125 7.76 8.80 10.87
C ARG A 125 7.99 7.42 10.26
N LEU A 126 8.76 7.37 9.17
CA LEU A 126 9.05 6.13 8.49
C LEU A 126 9.83 5.17 9.40
N PRO A 127 9.54 3.86 9.35
CA PRO A 127 10.17 2.89 10.24
C PRO A 127 11.67 2.77 9.96
N GLY A 128 12.40 2.18 10.91
CA GLY A 128 13.85 2.10 10.88
C GLY A 128 14.42 1.28 9.71
N PRO A 129 15.76 1.26 9.54
CA PRO A 129 16.44 0.62 8.41
C PRO A 129 16.21 -0.89 8.32
N ALA A 130 15.71 -1.54 9.38
CA ALA A 130 15.25 -2.92 9.32
C ALA A 130 14.17 -3.14 8.23
N TYR A 131 13.31 -2.13 8.01
CA TYR A 131 12.20 -2.18 7.05
C TYR A 131 12.61 -1.78 5.65
N GLY A 132 13.63 -0.95 5.48
CA GLY A 132 14.10 -0.46 4.18
C GLY A 132 15.12 0.67 4.31
N ASP A 133 16.12 0.70 3.45
CA ASP A 133 17.15 1.74 3.45
C ASP A 133 16.72 2.99 2.67
N ARG A 134 15.85 2.81 1.68
CA ARG A 134 15.26 3.85 0.83
C ARG A 134 13.89 3.42 0.35
N TRP A 135 13.00 4.39 0.24
CA TRP A 135 11.62 4.23 -0.20
C TRP A 135 11.33 5.16 -1.37
N SER A 136 10.65 4.63 -2.39
CA SER A 136 10.17 5.40 -3.54
C SER A 136 8.65 5.46 -3.52
N ALA A 137 8.08 6.65 -3.69
CA ALA A 137 6.64 6.83 -3.75
C ALA A 137 6.08 6.30 -5.08
N LEU A 138 5.06 5.45 -5.01
CA LEU A 138 4.35 4.93 -6.17
C LEU A 138 2.96 5.54 -6.33
N ILE A 139 2.29 5.83 -5.22
CA ILE A 139 0.96 6.46 -5.19
C ILE A 139 0.97 7.51 -4.09
N ASP A 140 0.44 8.69 -4.41
CA ASP A 140 -0.10 9.64 -3.45
C ASP A 140 -1.50 10.05 -3.94
N THR A 141 -2.54 9.79 -3.14
CA THR A 141 -3.92 10.13 -3.53
C THR A 141 -4.25 11.62 -3.38
N ALA A 142 -3.46 12.39 -2.63
CA ALA A 142 -3.58 13.84 -2.57
C ALA A 142 -3.02 14.50 -3.84
N GLU A 143 -2.04 13.86 -4.48
CA GLU A 143 -1.45 14.30 -5.74
C GLU A 143 -1.52 13.22 -6.85
N PRO A 144 -2.73 12.84 -7.32
CA PRO A 144 -2.92 11.74 -8.28
C PRO A 144 -2.39 12.02 -9.69
N GLN A 145 -1.79 13.20 -9.91
CA GLN A 145 -1.18 13.64 -11.18
C GLN A 145 0.31 13.93 -11.05
N GLY A 146 0.85 13.88 -9.83
CA GLY A 146 2.29 14.02 -9.62
C GLY A 146 3.01 12.82 -10.26
N PRO A 147 4.18 13.00 -10.89
CA PRO A 147 5.05 11.85 -11.12
C PRO A 147 5.29 11.15 -9.77
N PRO A 148 5.52 9.82 -9.74
CA PRO A 148 6.02 9.18 -8.53
C PRO A 148 7.17 10.04 -8.01
N ASP A 149 7.03 10.57 -6.80
CA ASP A 149 8.03 11.46 -6.24
C ASP A 149 9.36 10.70 -6.28
N GLU A 150 10.28 11.16 -7.13
CA GLU A 150 11.63 10.59 -7.22
C GLU A 150 12.41 10.89 -5.93
N ALA A 151 11.83 11.67 -5.00
CA ALA A 151 12.35 11.81 -3.65
C ALA A 151 12.42 10.46 -2.94
N GLU A 152 13.65 9.99 -2.78
CA GLU A 152 13.93 8.85 -1.91
C GLU A 152 13.66 9.24 -0.46
N HIS A 153 12.67 8.61 0.17
CA HIS A 153 12.44 8.76 1.60
C HIS A 153 13.36 7.82 2.38
N LYS A 154 14.04 8.36 3.40
CA LYS A 154 14.98 7.63 4.25
C LYS A 154 14.28 7.04 5.49
N PRO A 155 14.77 5.90 6.02
CA PRO A 155 14.27 5.37 7.28
C PRO A 155 14.39 6.41 8.40
N GLY A 156 13.37 6.48 9.26
CA GLY A 156 13.29 7.47 10.34
C GLY A 156 12.98 8.90 9.90
N GLY A 157 12.86 9.17 8.59
CA GLY A 157 12.42 10.46 8.06
C GLY A 157 10.94 10.70 8.30
N GLU A 158 10.53 11.96 8.26
CA GLU A 158 9.13 12.36 8.36
C GLU A 158 8.51 12.52 6.96
N LEU A 159 7.29 12.02 6.81
CA LEU A 159 6.46 12.18 5.61
C LEU A 159 5.07 12.65 6.03
N ARG A 160 4.71 13.84 5.57
CA ARG A 160 3.36 14.38 5.78
C ARG A 160 2.38 13.73 4.82
N VAL A 161 1.29 13.18 5.34
CA VAL A 161 0.20 12.59 4.55
C VAL A 161 -1.05 13.41 4.75
N GLU A 162 -1.60 13.95 3.67
CA GLU A 162 -2.74 14.87 3.69
C GLU A 162 -4.02 14.23 4.25
N ALA A 163 -4.98 15.06 4.64
CA ALA A 163 -6.26 14.61 5.17
C ALA A 163 -6.97 13.65 4.20
N ARG A 164 -7.53 12.55 4.71
CA ARG A 164 -8.31 11.57 3.92
C ARG A 164 -7.55 11.01 2.71
N SER A 165 -6.24 10.80 2.87
CA SER A 165 -5.36 10.35 1.80
C SER A 165 -4.54 9.13 2.20
N LEU A 166 -3.90 8.51 1.21
CA LEU A 166 -2.93 7.46 1.41
C LEU A 166 -1.71 7.65 0.50
N VAL A 167 -0.57 7.16 0.99
CA VAL A 167 0.68 7.08 0.23
C VAL A 167 1.13 5.63 0.19
N LEU A 168 1.51 5.14 -1.00
CA LEU A 168 2.13 3.83 -1.18
C LEU A 168 3.60 4.03 -1.52
N LEU A 169 4.47 3.55 -0.65
CA LEU A 169 5.91 3.51 -0.88
C LEU A 169 6.35 2.09 -1.25
N SER A 170 7.43 1.97 -2.01
CA SER A 170 8.06 0.70 -2.36
C SER A 170 9.56 0.71 -2.15
N ARG A 171 10.12 -0.48 -1.96
CA ARG A 171 11.56 -0.74 -2.06
C ARG A 171 11.80 -2.07 -2.77
N PRO A 172 12.94 -2.24 -3.46
CA PRO A 172 13.31 -3.53 -4.03
C PRO A 172 13.50 -4.60 -2.94
N PRO A 173 13.39 -5.91 -3.29
CA PRO A 173 13.67 -7.01 -2.39
C PRO A 173 15.13 -6.98 -1.94
N ARG A 174 15.38 -7.46 -0.72
CA ARG A 174 16.74 -7.71 -0.22
C ARG A 174 17.31 -9.00 -0.80
N THR A 175 16.43 -9.97 -1.03
CA THR A 175 16.77 -11.23 -1.67
C THR A 175 16.78 -11.07 -3.20
N LYS A 176 17.74 -11.71 -3.88
CA LYS A 176 17.74 -11.71 -5.35
C LYS A 176 16.53 -12.50 -5.84
N ARG A 177 15.77 -11.92 -6.77
CA ARG A 177 14.70 -12.64 -7.46
C ARG A 177 15.29 -13.90 -8.14
N PRO A 178 14.70 -15.08 -7.96
CA PRO A 178 15.13 -16.26 -8.70
C PRO A 178 14.93 -16.01 -10.20
N GLY A 179 15.94 -16.36 -11.01
CA GLY A 179 15.93 -16.21 -12.47
C GLY A 179 15.05 -17.22 -13.19
#